data_AF-A0A9P5GDX8-F1
#
_entry.id   AF-A0A9P5GDX8-F1
#
_cell.length_a   1.000
_cell.length_b   1.000
_cell.length_c   1.000
_cell.angle_alpha   90.00
_cell.angle_beta   90.00
_cell.angle_gamma   90.00
#
_symmetry.space_group_name_H-M   'P 1'
#
loop_
_entity.id
_entity.type
_entity.pdbx_description
1 polymer ?
#
loop_
_entity_poly.entity_id
_entity_poly.type
_entity_poly.pdbx_seq_one_letter_code
_entity_poly.pdbx_strand_id
1 'polypeptide(L)'
;MSFDLPTVAEIQLAAERGQRITQDDVSAISQAESALTGRGPSRGGPAATAQSLSMRQMNFENKVAEVSRKPSSAISLEDAEEIQATEGRAFNQPPGVGYISAQVRSIADSNDALGLTAAADVPAYITKDDARDAQHAEATVYGGQNPRGGMAAQMQSAADKIDNARRGSYGSY
;
A
#
# COMPACT_ATOMS: atom_id res chain seq x y z
N MET A 1 15.62 37.62 20.52
CA MET A 1 14.79 36.72 19.69
C MET A 1 14.09 35.77 20.64
N SER A 2 12.75 35.77 20.67
CA SER A 2 12.01 34.76 21.43
C SER A 2 12.05 33.48 20.61
N PHE A 3 12.75 32.47 21.09
CA PHE A 3 12.67 31.13 20.51
C PHE A 3 11.38 30.52 21.05
N ASP A 4 10.29 30.67 20.29
CA ASP A 4 9.04 30.03 20.66
C ASP A 4 9.15 28.55 20.32
N LEU A 5 9.56 27.77 21.31
CA LEU A 5 9.74 26.33 21.18
C LEU A 5 8.36 25.67 21.29
N PRO A 6 7.87 24.99 20.24
CA PRO A 6 6.60 24.30 20.32
C PRO A 6 6.67 23.20 21.38
N THR A 7 5.58 23.02 22.10
CA THR A 7 5.41 21.94 23.06
C THR A 7 5.28 20.59 22.35
N VAL A 8 5.57 19.51 23.07
CA VAL A 8 5.38 18.13 22.58
C VAL A 8 3.93 17.91 22.11
N ALA A 9 2.95 18.45 22.83
CA ALA A 9 1.54 18.32 22.50
C ALA A 9 1.17 19.04 21.19
N GLU A 10 1.74 20.22 20.93
CA GLU A 10 1.53 20.94 19.68
C GLU A 10 2.12 20.20 18.48
N ILE A 11 3.30 19.60 18.64
CA ILE A 11 3.94 18.80 17.59
C ILE A 11 3.11 17.54 17.29
N GLN A 12 2.62 16.85 18.32
CA GLN A 12 1.75 15.68 18.14
C GLN A 12 0.43 16.06 17.47
N LEU A 13 -0.22 17.13 17.92
CA LEU A 13 -1.47 17.61 17.34
C LEU A 13 -1.30 18.05 15.88
N ALA A 14 -0.17 18.66 15.54
CA ALA A 14 0.16 19.01 14.15
C ALA A 14 0.25 17.73 13.29
N ALA A 15 0.97 16.71 13.75
CA ALA A 15 1.05 15.42 13.05
C ALA A 15 -0.34 14.77 12.91
N GLU A 16 -1.17 14.78 13.96
CA GLU A 16 -2.54 14.24 13.93
C GLU A 16 -3.46 14.97 12.93
N ARG A 17 -3.19 16.25 12.66
CA ARG A 17 -3.88 17.03 11.63
C ARG A 17 -3.34 16.80 10.22
N GLY A 18 -2.45 15.83 10.04
CA GLY A 18 -1.81 15.51 8.77
C GLY A 18 -0.69 16.48 8.37
N GLN A 19 -0.21 17.33 9.30
CA GLN A 19 0.88 18.23 9.00
C GLN A 19 2.20 17.46 8.91
N ARG A 20 2.93 17.72 7.83
CA ARG A 20 4.27 17.17 7.61
C ARG A 20 5.29 17.87 8.51
N ILE A 21 6.11 17.10 9.21
CA ILE A 21 7.23 17.57 10.01
C ILE A 21 8.50 17.36 9.20
N THR A 22 9.03 18.44 8.65
CA THR A 22 10.21 18.44 7.78
C THR A 22 11.51 18.36 8.58
N GLN A 23 12.63 18.05 7.90
CA GLN A 23 13.96 18.09 8.53
C GLN A 23 14.36 19.50 8.96
N ASP A 24 13.86 20.53 8.26
CA ASP A 24 14.06 21.93 8.64
C ASP A 24 13.32 22.25 9.93
N ASP A 25 12.08 21.77 10.09
CA ASP A 25 11.32 21.91 11.34
C ASP A 25 12.04 21.23 12.51
N VAL A 26 12.53 20.00 12.31
CA VAL A 26 13.31 19.27 13.33
C VAL A 26 14.57 20.05 13.72
N SER A 27 15.28 20.61 12.74
CA SER A 27 16.49 21.40 12.97
C SER A 27 16.21 22.69 13.73
N ALA A 28 15.15 23.40 13.36
CA ALA A 28 14.72 24.62 14.03
C ALA A 28 14.30 24.35 15.49
N ILE A 29 13.51 23.31 15.73
CA ILE A 29 13.08 22.90 17.08
C ILE A 29 14.30 22.47 17.91
N SER A 30 15.23 21.72 17.33
CA SER A 30 16.46 21.29 18.02
C SER A 30 17.34 22.47 18.42
N GLN A 31 17.48 23.48 17.56
CA GLN A 31 18.23 24.69 17.85
C GLN A 31 17.55 25.53 18.95
N ALA A 32 16.22 25.68 18.87
CA ALA A 32 15.44 26.39 19.89
C ALA A 32 15.51 25.68 21.26
N GLU A 33 15.39 24.36 21.30
CA GLU A 33 15.51 23.57 22.54
C GLU A 33 16.93 23.67 23.12
N SER A 34 17.95 23.64 22.27
CA SER A 34 19.34 23.76 22.70
C SER A 34 19.65 25.16 23.24
N ALA A 35 19.10 26.20 22.62
CA ALA A 35 19.25 27.58 23.07
C ALA A 35 18.57 27.81 24.44
N LEU A 36 17.44 27.16 24.70
CA LEU A 36 16.69 27.30 25.94
C LEU A 36 17.25 26.46 27.10
N THR A 37 17.67 25.22 26.82
CA THR A 37 18.11 24.27 27.85
C THR A 37 19.63 24.29 28.07
N GLY A 38 20.39 24.89 27.16
CA GLY A 38 21.86 24.85 27.17
C GLY A 38 22.44 23.45 26.96
N ARG A 39 21.62 22.48 26.55
CA ARG A 39 21.98 21.08 26.29
C ARG A 39 21.39 20.65 24.96
N GLY A 40 21.93 19.58 24.36
CA GLY A 40 21.35 19.00 23.14
C GLY A 40 19.94 18.43 23.37
N PRO A 41 19.29 17.90 22.31
CA PRO A 41 17.93 17.38 22.36
C PRO A 41 17.67 16.50 23.58
N SER A 42 16.66 16.85 24.39
CA SER A 42 16.32 16.10 25.58
C SER A 42 15.45 14.89 25.23
N ARG A 43 15.64 13.77 25.96
CA ARG A 43 14.83 12.57 25.76
C ARG A 43 13.36 12.87 26.06
N GLY A 44 12.49 12.67 25.07
CA GLY A 44 11.06 12.97 25.19
C GLY A 44 10.73 14.46 25.07
N GLY A 45 11.72 15.31 24.79
CA GLY A 45 11.52 16.73 24.52
C GLY A 45 10.94 17.00 23.12
N PRO A 46 10.67 18.28 22.81
CA PRO A 46 10.16 18.71 21.52
C PRO A 46 11.00 18.24 20.34
N ALA A 47 12.33 18.39 20.39
CA ALA A 47 13.21 17.99 19.29
C ALA A 47 13.20 16.47 19.06
N ALA A 48 13.28 15.68 20.14
CA ALA A 48 13.21 14.22 20.04
C ALA A 48 11.86 13.75 19.50
N THR A 49 10.77 14.42 19.88
CA THR A 49 9.41 14.13 19.39
C THR A 49 9.28 14.47 17.90
N ALA A 50 9.70 15.67 17.50
CA ALA A 50 9.69 16.11 16.11
C ALA A 50 10.52 15.17 15.22
N GLN A 51 11.73 14.81 15.66
CA GLN A 51 12.59 13.86 14.95
C GLN A 51 11.91 12.49 14.80
N SER A 52 11.34 11.96 15.88
CA SER A 52 10.63 10.67 15.84
C SER A 52 9.46 10.71 14.87
N LEU A 53 8.65 11.77 14.85
CA LEU A 53 7.50 11.86 13.94
C LEU A 53 7.94 12.06 12.50
N SER A 54 8.94 12.90 12.25
CA SER A 54 9.52 13.09 10.90
C SER A 54 10.01 11.77 10.29
N MET A 55 10.71 10.95 11.09
CA MET A 55 11.16 9.61 10.63
C MET A 55 9.98 8.69 10.32
N ARG A 56 8.91 8.69 11.14
CA ARG A 56 7.72 7.86 10.90
C ARG A 56 6.97 8.31 9.65
N GLN A 57 6.83 9.61 9.43
CA GLN A 57 6.22 10.17 8.23
C GLN A 57 7.02 9.83 6.98
N MET A 58 8.35 9.95 7.03
CA MET A 58 9.22 9.52 5.93
C MET A 58 9.09 8.02 5.62
N ASN A 59 9.01 7.16 6.65
CA ASN A 59 8.79 5.72 6.45
C ASN A 59 7.45 5.42 5.77
N PHE A 60 6.39 6.12 6.17
CA PHE A 60 5.08 6.03 5.52
C PHE A 60 5.14 6.48 4.05
N GLU A 61 5.75 7.64 3.78
CA GLU A 61 5.93 8.14 2.41
C GLU A 61 6.71 7.17 1.54
N ASN A 62 7.77 6.55 2.06
CA ASN A 62 8.54 5.53 1.36
C ASN A 62 7.69 4.30 1.02
N LYS A 63 6.86 3.83 1.97
CA LYS A 63 5.97 2.68 1.74
C LYS A 63 4.90 3.00 0.69
N VAL A 64 4.30 4.19 0.76
CA VAL A 64 3.35 4.66 -0.26
C VAL A 64 4.03 4.75 -1.63
N ALA A 65 5.26 5.28 -1.69
CA ALA A 65 6.03 5.36 -2.93
C ALA A 65 6.35 3.97 -3.50
N GLU A 66 6.70 3.00 -2.66
CA GLU A 66 6.92 1.61 -3.07
C GLU A 66 5.66 1.00 -3.71
N VAL A 67 4.51 1.10 -3.03
CA VAL A 67 3.23 0.59 -3.54
C VAL A 67 2.80 1.33 -4.80
N SER A 68 3.03 2.64 -4.90
CA SER A 68 2.68 3.43 -6.09
C SER A 68 3.45 3.04 -7.36
N ARG A 69 4.61 2.39 -7.22
CA ARG A 69 5.40 1.87 -8.36
C ARG A 69 4.89 0.52 -8.85
N LYS A 70 4.07 -0.17 -8.05
CA LYS A 70 3.46 -1.43 -8.46
C LYS A 70 2.33 -1.15 -9.46
N PRO A 71 2.13 -2.02 -10.46
CA PRO A 71 0.92 -1.94 -11.27
C PRO A 71 -0.30 -2.17 -10.37
N SER A 72 -1.42 -1.49 -10.67
CA SER A 72 -2.62 -1.53 -9.81
C SER A 72 -3.12 -2.95 -9.56
N SER A 73 -2.94 -3.88 -10.51
CA SER A 73 -3.32 -5.30 -10.39
C SER A 73 -2.45 -6.11 -9.43
N ALA A 74 -1.24 -5.65 -9.12
CA ALA A 74 -0.30 -6.32 -8.21
C ALA A 74 -0.33 -5.74 -6.79
N ILE A 75 -1.20 -4.77 -6.51
CA ILE A 75 -1.43 -4.26 -5.17
C ILE A 75 -2.17 -5.32 -4.37
N SER A 76 -1.57 -5.75 -3.25
CA SER A 76 -2.07 -6.84 -2.41
C SER A 76 -2.68 -6.32 -1.09
N LEU A 77 -3.33 -7.23 -0.34
CA LEU A 77 -3.81 -6.93 1.01
C LEU A 77 -2.65 -6.66 1.98
N GLU A 78 -1.51 -7.33 1.80
CA GLU A 78 -0.29 -7.09 2.57
C GLU A 78 0.23 -5.65 2.38
N ASP A 79 0.19 -5.14 1.14
CA ASP A 79 0.54 -3.74 0.87
C ASP A 79 -0.37 -2.76 1.63
N ALA A 80 -1.66 -3.06 1.70
CA ALA A 80 -2.62 -2.25 2.43
C ALA A 80 -2.36 -2.28 3.95
N GLU A 81 -2.05 -3.45 4.51
CA GLU A 81 -1.73 -3.61 5.93
C GLU A 81 -0.45 -2.88 6.33
N GLU A 82 0.60 -2.95 5.51
CA GLU A 82 1.85 -2.24 5.77
C GLU A 82 1.69 -0.72 5.70
N ILE A 83 0.92 -0.22 4.73
CA ILE A 83 0.56 1.20 4.65
C ILE A 83 -0.25 1.60 5.88
N GLN A 84 -1.25 0.81 6.29
CA GLN A 84 -2.06 1.10 7.47
C GLN A 84 -1.22 1.19 8.75
N ALA A 85 -0.29 0.27 8.94
CA ALA A 85 0.59 0.23 10.11
C ALA A 85 1.57 1.42 10.15
N THR A 86 2.09 1.83 9.00
CA THR A 86 3.01 2.97 8.90
C THR A 86 2.28 4.31 9.00
N GLU A 87 1.08 4.42 8.42
CA GLU A 87 0.22 5.60 8.46
C GLU A 87 -0.22 5.95 9.89
N GLY A 88 -0.72 4.96 10.65
CA GLY A 88 -1.13 5.20 12.03
C GLY A 88 0.02 5.66 12.93
N ARG A 89 1.25 5.20 12.66
CA ARG A 89 2.46 5.64 13.37
C ARG A 89 2.91 7.03 12.94
N ALA A 90 2.74 7.38 11.67
CA ALA A 90 3.15 8.66 11.09
C ALA A 90 2.30 9.83 11.59
N PHE A 91 1.00 9.60 11.77
CA PHE A 91 0.05 10.64 12.17
C PHE A 91 -0.50 10.46 13.59
N ASN A 92 -0.05 9.45 14.34
CA ASN A 92 -0.51 9.16 15.70
C ASN A 92 -2.04 9.01 15.80
N GLN A 93 -2.67 8.55 14.72
CA GLN A 93 -4.11 8.41 14.59
C GLN A 93 -4.48 6.94 14.35
N PRO A 94 -5.64 6.49 14.83
CA PRO A 94 -6.15 5.19 14.45
C PRO A 94 -6.46 5.16 12.95
N PRO A 95 -6.29 4.02 12.28
CA PRO A 95 -6.65 3.86 10.89
C PRO A 95 -8.17 4.09 10.70
N GLY A 96 -8.55 4.81 9.65
CA GLY A 96 -9.93 5.22 9.42
C GLY A 96 -10.32 5.35 7.96
N VAL A 97 -11.57 5.77 7.73
CA VAL A 97 -12.11 6.01 6.38
C VAL A 97 -11.48 7.29 5.80
N GLY A 98 -11.04 7.25 4.54
CA GLY A 98 -10.41 8.39 3.85
C GLY A 98 -8.87 8.39 3.87
N TYR A 99 -8.27 7.45 4.60
CA TYR A 99 -6.83 7.23 4.66
C TYR A 99 -6.29 6.53 3.39
N ILE A 100 -4.99 6.65 3.12
CA ILE A 100 -4.37 6.03 1.93
C ILE A 100 -4.47 4.50 2.04
N SER A 101 -4.26 3.94 3.24
CA SER A 101 -4.44 2.51 3.51
C SER A 101 -5.82 1.98 3.09
N ALA A 102 -6.89 2.74 3.36
CA ALA A 102 -8.24 2.36 2.96
C ALA A 102 -8.42 2.31 1.43
N GLN A 103 -7.78 3.23 0.70
CA GLN A 103 -7.79 3.23 -0.77
C GLN A 103 -7.01 2.04 -1.33
N VAL A 104 -5.82 1.77 -0.79
CA VAL A 104 -4.97 0.64 -1.19
C VAL A 104 -5.69 -0.68 -0.93
N ARG A 105 -6.38 -0.80 0.22
CA ARG A 105 -7.20 -1.96 0.55
C ARG A 105 -8.34 -2.17 -0.45
N SER A 106 -9.06 -1.11 -0.82
CA SER A 106 -10.13 -1.18 -1.83
C SER A 106 -9.62 -1.71 -3.19
N ILE A 107 -8.41 -1.29 -3.59
CA ILE A 107 -7.77 -1.80 -4.81
C ILE A 107 -7.42 -3.28 -4.64
N ALA A 108 -6.82 -3.65 -3.51
CA ALA A 108 -6.46 -5.04 -3.21
C ALA A 108 -7.70 -5.98 -3.18
N ASP A 109 -8.77 -5.58 -2.51
CA ASP A 109 -10.05 -6.31 -2.48
C ASP A 109 -10.63 -6.47 -3.89
N SER A 110 -10.52 -5.42 -4.73
CA SER A 110 -10.95 -5.48 -6.13
C SER A 110 -10.10 -6.43 -6.96
N ASN A 111 -8.77 -6.43 -6.75
CA ASN A 111 -7.87 -7.35 -7.41
C ASN A 111 -8.16 -8.80 -7.02
N ASP A 112 -8.44 -9.06 -5.74
CA ASP A 112 -8.76 -10.39 -5.25
C ASP A 112 -10.09 -10.91 -5.83
N ALA A 113 -11.11 -10.04 -5.86
CA ALA A 113 -12.39 -10.34 -6.51
C ALA A 113 -12.26 -10.63 -8.01
N LEU A 114 -11.27 -10.05 -8.68
CA LEU A 114 -10.97 -10.26 -10.09
C LEU A 114 -9.96 -11.39 -10.33
N GLY A 115 -9.39 -11.99 -9.28
CA GLY A 115 -8.34 -13.01 -9.37
C GLY A 115 -7.00 -12.47 -9.93
N LEU A 116 -6.75 -11.18 -9.78
CA LEU A 116 -5.55 -10.49 -10.26
C LEU A 116 -4.39 -10.54 -9.26
N THR A 117 -4.66 -10.88 -7.99
CA THR A 117 -3.69 -11.05 -6.89
C THR A 117 -2.88 -12.34 -7.05
N ALA A 118 -2.31 -12.57 -8.23
CA ALA A 118 -1.43 -13.69 -8.48
C ALA A 118 -0.01 -13.37 -7.95
N ALA A 119 0.22 -13.69 -6.68
CA ALA A 119 1.52 -14.21 -6.24
C ALA A 119 1.71 -15.68 -6.66
N ALA A 120 1.11 -16.08 -7.78
CA ALA A 120 1.49 -17.26 -8.50
C ALA A 120 2.21 -16.76 -9.75
N ASP A 121 3.38 -17.34 -10.00
CA ASP A 121 4.07 -17.34 -11.27
C ASP A 121 3.13 -17.95 -12.34
N VAL A 122 2.11 -17.20 -12.73
CA VAL A 122 1.24 -17.55 -13.85
C VAL A 122 2.00 -17.05 -15.07
N PRO A 123 2.62 -17.95 -15.87
CA PRO A 123 3.28 -17.52 -17.08
C PRO A 123 2.31 -16.65 -17.87
N ALA A 124 2.80 -15.47 -18.29
CA ALA A 124 2.05 -14.34 -18.82
C ALA A 124 1.27 -14.63 -20.13
N TYR A 125 1.14 -15.88 -20.52
CA TYR A 125 0.35 -16.38 -21.62
C TYR A 125 -0.36 -17.66 -21.18
N ILE A 126 -1.58 -17.54 -20.64
CA ILE A 126 -2.55 -18.63 -20.76
C ILE A 126 -3.21 -18.42 -22.12
N THR A 127 -2.70 -19.10 -23.14
CA THR A 127 -3.38 -19.19 -24.43
C THR A 127 -4.57 -20.15 -24.33
N LYS A 128 -5.46 -20.14 -25.32
CA LYS A 128 -6.57 -21.12 -25.39
C LYS A 128 -6.07 -22.56 -25.42
N ASP A 129 -4.84 -22.77 -25.88
CA ASP A 129 -4.20 -24.08 -25.92
C ASP A 129 -3.70 -24.49 -24.53
N ASP A 130 -3.11 -23.59 -23.74
CA ASP A 130 -2.71 -23.89 -22.34
C ASP A 130 -3.92 -24.20 -21.45
N ALA A 131 -5.04 -23.47 -21.64
CA ALA A 131 -6.29 -23.76 -20.96
C ALA A 131 -6.88 -25.13 -21.38
N ARG A 132 -6.71 -25.52 -22.64
CA ARG A 132 -7.15 -26.82 -23.16
C ARG A 132 -6.29 -27.97 -22.63
N ASP A 133 -4.98 -27.78 -22.50
CA ASP A 133 -4.08 -28.78 -21.94
C ASP A 133 -4.34 -29.00 -20.44
N ALA A 134 -4.59 -27.92 -19.70
CA ALA A 134 -5.04 -27.99 -18.30
C ALA A 134 -6.39 -28.74 -18.17
N GLN A 135 -7.34 -28.50 -19.09
CA GLN A 135 -8.60 -29.26 -19.14
C GLN A 135 -8.38 -30.74 -19.40
N HIS A 136 -7.42 -31.10 -20.25
CA HIS A 136 -7.15 -32.47 -20.59
C HIS A 136 -6.49 -33.22 -19.42
N ALA A 137 -5.61 -32.54 -18.69
CA ALA A 137 -5.00 -33.06 -17.48
C ALA A 137 -6.03 -33.23 -16.35
N GLU A 138 -6.86 -32.22 -16.11
CA GLU A 138 -7.89 -32.24 -15.05
C GLU A 138 -8.99 -33.29 -15.34
N ALA A 139 -9.40 -33.45 -16.61
CA ALA A 139 -10.30 -34.51 -17.03
C ALA A 139 -9.71 -35.92 -16.83
N THR A 140 -8.38 -36.08 -16.97
CA THR A 140 -7.73 -37.38 -16.72
C THR A 140 -7.73 -37.73 -15.24
N VAL A 141 -7.58 -36.74 -14.35
CA VAL A 141 -7.60 -36.92 -12.89
C VAL A 141 -9.01 -37.20 -12.36
N TYR A 142 -10.04 -36.62 -12.96
CA TYR A 142 -11.43 -36.74 -12.51
C TYR A 142 -12.29 -37.75 -13.32
N GLY A 143 -11.67 -38.66 -14.07
CA GLY A 143 -12.38 -39.75 -14.75
C GLY A 143 -13.19 -39.31 -15.98
N GLY A 144 -12.74 -38.28 -16.69
CA GLY A 144 -13.32 -37.79 -17.94
C GLY A 144 -14.30 -36.63 -17.80
N GLN A 145 -14.49 -36.08 -16.59
CA GLN A 145 -15.40 -34.95 -16.34
C GLN A 145 -14.64 -33.79 -15.70
N ASN A 146 -14.65 -32.62 -16.35
CA ASN A 146 -14.14 -31.41 -15.71
C ASN A 146 -15.16 -30.86 -14.70
N PRO A 147 -14.79 -30.72 -13.41
CA PRO A 147 -15.69 -30.20 -12.40
C PRO A 147 -16.05 -28.74 -12.67
N ARG A 148 -17.34 -28.39 -12.52
CA ARG A 148 -17.80 -26.99 -12.61
C ARG A 148 -17.14 -26.18 -11.51
N GLY A 149 -16.30 -25.21 -11.89
CA GLY A 149 -15.53 -24.38 -10.97
C GLY A 149 -14.10 -24.88 -10.67
N GLY A 150 -13.66 -25.97 -11.30
CA GLY A 150 -12.28 -26.46 -11.26
C GLY A 150 -11.27 -25.50 -11.91
N MET A 151 -9.98 -25.80 -11.77
CA MET A 151 -8.90 -24.89 -12.17
C MET A 151 -8.99 -24.54 -13.65
N ALA A 152 -9.35 -25.48 -14.52
CA ALA A 152 -9.44 -25.22 -15.94
C ALA A 152 -10.68 -24.39 -16.34
N ALA A 153 -11.78 -24.47 -15.57
CA ALA A 153 -12.94 -23.58 -15.75
C ALA A 153 -12.61 -22.13 -15.34
N GLN A 154 -11.79 -21.97 -14.30
CA GLN A 154 -11.28 -20.66 -13.87
C GLN A 154 -10.31 -20.08 -14.91
N MET A 155 -9.42 -20.91 -15.45
CA MET A 155 -8.49 -20.52 -16.54
C MET A 155 -9.23 -20.10 -17.81
N GLN A 156 -10.29 -20.80 -18.21
CA GLN A 156 -11.11 -20.39 -19.37
C GLN A 156 -11.85 -19.08 -19.12
N SER A 157 -12.45 -18.92 -17.94
CA SER A 157 -13.11 -17.67 -17.56
C SER A 157 -12.13 -16.48 -17.54
N ALA A 158 -10.91 -16.69 -17.05
CA ALA A 158 -9.85 -15.69 -17.09
C ALA A 158 -9.43 -15.37 -18.54
N ALA A 159 -9.22 -16.39 -19.38
CA ALA A 159 -8.86 -16.22 -20.78
C ALA A 159 -9.94 -15.48 -21.59
N ASP A 160 -11.22 -15.83 -21.41
CA ASP A 160 -12.34 -15.18 -22.09
C ASP A 160 -12.51 -13.72 -21.65
N LYS A 161 -12.27 -13.41 -20.37
CA LYS A 161 -12.29 -12.03 -19.86
C LYS A 161 -11.15 -11.19 -20.45
N ILE A 162 -9.95 -11.75 -20.57
CA ILE A 162 -8.79 -11.08 -21.17
C ILE A 162 -9.00 -10.84 -22.67
N ASP A 163 -9.52 -11.83 -23.41
CA ASP A 163 -9.86 -11.69 -24.83
C ASP A 163 -10.94 -10.62 -25.06
N ASN A 164 -11.95 -10.56 -24.18
CA ASN A 164 -13.02 -9.57 -24.27
C ASN A 164 -12.51 -8.16 -23.94
N ALA A 165 -11.65 -8.01 -22.94
CA ALA A 165 -10.97 -6.75 -22.62
C ALA A 165 -10.07 -6.27 -23.77
N ARG A 166 -9.38 -7.19 -24.46
CA ARG A 166 -8.61 -6.88 -25.66
C ARG A 166 -9.50 -6.42 -26.81
N ARG A 167 -10.63 -7.08 -27.08
CA ARG A 167 -11.58 -6.66 -28.14
C ARG A 167 -12.24 -5.31 -27.89
N GLY A 168 -12.55 -4.97 -26.64
CA GLY A 168 -13.11 -3.66 -26.27
C GLY A 168 -12.15 -2.49 -26.53
N SER A 169 -10.84 -2.72 -26.45
CA SER A 169 -9.82 -1.69 -26.68
C SER A 169 -9.54 -1.38 -28.16
N TYR A 170 -10.00 -2.21 -29.11
CA TYR A 170 -9.80 -2.00 -30.56
C TYR A 170 -11.05 -1.44 -31.28
N GLY A 171 -12.07 -1.02 -30.55
CA GLY A 171 -13.34 -0.49 -31.12
C GLY A 171 -13.48 1.04 -31.10
N SER A 172 -12.45 1.79 -30.72
CA SER A 172 -12.49 3.26 -30.68
C SER A 172 -11.27 3.85 -31.38
N TYR A 173 -11.22 3.74 -32.70
CA TYR A 173 -10.57 4.68 -33.63
C TYR A 173 -11.32 4.66 -34.96
#